data_AF-A0AA88LYM5-F1
#
_entry.id   AF-A0AA88LYM5-F1
#
_cell.length_a   1.000
_cell.length_b   1.000
_cell.length_c   1.000
_cell.angle_alpha   90.00
_cell.angle_beta   90.00
_cell.angle_gamma   90.00
#
_symmetry.space_group_name_H-M   'P 1'
#
loop_
_entity.id
_entity.type
_entity.pdbx_description
1 polymer ?
#
loop_
_entity_poly.entity_id
_entity_poly.type
_entity_poly.pdbx_seq_one_letter_code
_entity_poly.pdbx_strand_id
1 'polypeptide(L)'
;MQITVFQPQRFAFASAGCKHRVRHFQTPVLQTYKSKTRAHGRKNTAVVWTCEPVCGFNISSVMAGIFQRSVKLRTVLRHQRLHRTLSPRESARLSPVGLCSSFLPSSPWPFGASCQKLHTTTDGARPSPAAVPDRLPFSRVSPDDLAFFRKILPGRAITDPDFLESSNVDWLKSVKGSSEVLLRPETTKEVSQVLKYCNSRNLAVSPQGGNTGLVGGSVPVYDEIILSTALMNNILAFDNISGILTCQAGCVLENLSLYLEERDYIMPLDLGAKGSCHIGGNVATNAGGLRLLRYGSLHGTVLGLEVVLADGRVLDCLTTLRKDNTGYDLKQLFIGSEGTLGVITAVSILCPRKPKSVNLVFLGCETFEQLLKTFQLCRGMLGEILSAFEFLDSECMRLLNTHLKLPNPISDCPFYIVIEASGSNPTHDGQKLHNFLEEAMTSSLVTDGTVATEESKIRALWSMRERITEALTHDGFNYKYDISLPVERIYQLVTDMREHLGDQAKSVVGYGHIGDGNLHLNITSPAKDPALLAAIEPFVYEWTASCKGSVSAEHGLGLKKRNYIYYSKSSQAVALMGNIKAMLDPRGILNPYKTLPDGLK
;
A
#
# COMPACT_ATOMS: atom_id res chain seq x y z
N MET A 1 -35.39 33.20 28.00
CA MET A 1 -35.95 34.53 28.34
C MET A 1 -35.00 35.57 27.76
N GLN A 2 -35.53 36.44 26.89
CA GLN A 2 -34.88 37.48 26.07
C GLN A 2 -33.75 37.07 25.10
N ILE A 3 -34.17 36.97 23.84
CA ILE A 3 -33.38 36.86 22.61
C ILE A 3 -33.37 38.27 21.98
N THR A 4 -32.19 38.79 21.65
CA THR A 4 -32.04 40.03 20.88
C THR A 4 -31.69 39.69 19.43
N VAL A 5 -32.50 40.19 18.50
CA VAL A 5 -32.41 39.98 17.06
C VAL A 5 -31.58 41.11 16.43
N PHE A 6 -30.65 40.79 15.53
CA PHE A 6 -30.05 41.76 14.61
C PHE A 6 -30.06 41.22 13.16
N GLN A 7 -30.51 42.10 12.25
CA GLN A 7 -30.65 41.90 10.80
C GLN A 7 -29.28 41.89 10.07
N PRO A 8 -29.19 41.28 8.88
CA PRO A 8 -27.95 41.21 8.11
C PRO A 8 -27.73 42.43 7.21
N GLN A 9 -26.53 43.03 7.27
CA GLN A 9 -26.06 44.03 6.32
C GLN A 9 -25.44 43.36 5.08
N ARG A 10 -25.86 43.83 3.90
CA ARG A 10 -25.21 43.58 2.61
C ARG A 10 -23.94 44.43 2.51
N PHE A 11 -22.85 43.84 2.02
CA PHE A 11 -21.76 44.58 1.40
C PHE A 11 -21.36 43.95 0.07
N ALA A 12 -21.32 44.82 -0.94
CA ALA A 12 -20.87 44.56 -2.30
C ALA A 12 -19.35 44.46 -2.35
N PHE A 13 -18.82 43.60 -3.22
CA PHE A 13 -17.41 43.63 -3.62
C PHE A 13 -17.29 43.83 -5.13
N ALA A 14 -16.45 44.80 -5.46
CA ALA A 14 -16.14 45.30 -6.79
C ALA A 14 -15.25 44.31 -7.57
N SER A 15 -15.44 44.36 -8.89
CA SER A 15 -14.70 43.64 -9.91
C SER A 15 -13.28 44.18 -10.10
N ALA A 16 -12.29 43.30 -10.12
CA ALA A 16 -10.99 43.53 -10.76
C ALA A 16 -10.71 42.38 -11.73
N GLY A 17 -10.55 42.71 -13.02
CA GLY A 17 -10.36 41.75 -14.09
C GLY A 17 -8.92 41.24 -14.16
N CYS A 18 -8.77 39.96 -14.49
CA CYS A 18 -7.56 39.45 -15.12
C CYS A 18 -7.93 38.41 -16.18
N LYS A 19 -7.45 38.63 -17.41
CA LYS A 19 -7.72 37.87 -18.63
C LYS A 19 -7.03 36.51 -18.56
N HIS A 20 -7.76 35.39 -18.72
CA HIS A 20 -7.19 34.13 -19.22
C HIS A 20 -8.13 33.44 -20.22
N ARG A 21 -7.52 32.91 -21.28
CA ARG A 21 -8.12 32.31 -22.48
C ARG A 21 -8.98 31.08 -22.12
N VAL A 22 -10.22 31.07 -22.57
CA VAL A 22 -11.11 29.90 -22.56
C VAL A 22 -10.92 29.12 -23.87
N ARG A 23 -10.53 27.84 -23.78
CA ARG A 23 -10.71 26.85 -24.86
C ARG A 23 -12.02 26.12 -24.61
N HIS A 24 -12.91 26.16 -25.59
CA HIS A 24 -14.19 25.45 -25.57
C HIS A 24 -13.98 23.93 -25.72
N PHE A 25 -14.62 23.15 -24.84
CA PHE A 25 -14.97 21.75 -25.11
C PHE A 25 -16.50 21.63 -25.05
N GLN A 26 -17.09 21.24 -26.17
CA GLN A 26 -18.50 20.90 -26.30
C GLN A 26 -18.77 19.54 -25.63
N THR A 27 -19.84 19.47 -24.84
CA THR A 27 -20.47 18.22 -24.40
C THR A 27 -21.87 18.15 -25.02
N PRO A 28 -22.33 16.97 -25.47
CA PRO A 28 -23.62 16.83 -26.15
C PRO A 28 -24.80 16.79 -25.18
N VAL A 29 -25.89 17.42 -25.63
CA VAL A 29 -27.20 17.53 -24.99
C VAL A 29 -27.95 16.21 -25.10
N LEU A 30 -28.38 15.65 -23.97
CA LEU A 30 -29.40 14.60 -23.89
C LEU A 30 -30.78 15.26 -23.70
N GLN A 31 -31.62 15.15 -24.73
CA GLN A 31 -33.05 15.48 -24.69
C GLN A 31 -33.82 14.40 -23.93
N THR A 32 -34.61 14.80 -22.93
CA THR A 32 -35.71 13.96 -22.41
C THR A 32 -37.04 14.70 -22.48
N TYR A 33 -38.01 14.00 -23.04
CA TYR A 33 -39.38 14.38 -23.36
C TYR A 33 -40.23 14.75 -22.13
N LYS A 34 -41.06 15.79 -22.28
CA LYS A 34 -42.24 16.07 -21.43
C LYS A 34 -43.44 15.25 -21.92
N SER A 35 -44.21 14.69 -20.99
CA SER A 35 -45.66 14.50 -21.18
C SER A 35 -46.41 14.62 -19.85
N LYS A 36 -47.70 14.92 -19.97
CA LYS A 36 -48.55 15.71 -19.08
C LYS A 36 -49.37 14.87 -18.07
N THR A 37 -49.54 15.47 -16.89
CA THR A 37 -50.69 15.46 -15.96
C THR A 37 -51.90 14.54 -16.20
N ARG A 38 -52.34 13.85 -15.14
CA ARG A 38 -53.77 13.79 -14.73
C ARG A 38 -53.92 13.49 -13.24
N ALA A 39 -54.68 14.34 -12.56
CA ALA A 39 -55.15 14.18 -11.18
C ALA A 39 -56.35 13.23 -11.11
N HIS A 40 -56.52 12.51 -9.99
CA HIS A 40 -57.80 12.10 -9.38
C HIS A 40 -57.56 11.81 -7.90
N GLY A 41 -58.33 12.44 -7.01
CA GLY A 41 -58.17 12.33 -5.56
C GLY A 41 -59.00 11.21 -4.92
N ARG A 42 -58.68 10.88 -3.66
CA ARG A 42 -59.67 10.64 -2.58
C ARG A 42 -58.98 10.40 -1.23
N LYS A 43 -59.47 11.18 -0.25
CA LYS A 43 -59.76 10.90 1.17
C LYS A 43 -58.63 10.59 2.17
N ASN A 44 -58.60 11.47 3.16
CA ASN A 44 -58.00 11.41 4.49
C ASN A 44 -58.07 10.04 5.18
N THR A 45 -56.94 9.64 5.77
CA THR A 45 -56.91 9.11 7.13
C THR A 45 -55.64 9.62 7.80
N ALA A 46 -55.80 10.45 8.82
CA ALA A 46 -54.72 10.90 9.68
C ALA A 46 -54.37 9.76 10.64
N VAL A 47 -53.10 9.36 10.66
CA VAL A 47 -52.51 8.57 11.74
C VAL A 47 -51.42 9.42 12.35
N VAL A 48 -51.69 9.91 13.55
CA VAL A 48 -50.74 10.65 14.39
C VAL A 48 -49.77 9.62 14.97
N TRP A 49 -48.50 9.68 14.57
CA TRP A 49 -47.40 9.11 15.34
C TRP A 49 -46.65 10.27 15.99
N THR A 50 -46.80 10.37 17.31
CA THR A 50 -45.92 11.21 18.14
C THR A 50 -44.54 10.57 18.15
N CYS A 51 -43.55 11.26 17.56
CA CYS A 51 -42.15 10.90 17.65
C CYS A 51 -41.54 11.71 18.80
N GLU A 52 -41.18 11.03 19.90
CA GLU A 52 -40.30 11.59 20.91
C GLU A 52 -38.91 11.85 20.30
N PRO A 53 -38.23 12.96 20.61
CA PRO A 53 -36.87 13.18 20.14
C PRO A 53 -35.92 12.24 20.87
N VAL A 54 -35.39 11.25 20.15
CA VAL A 54 -34.20 10.50 20.55
C VAL A 54 -33.05 11.50 20.68
N CYS A 55 -32.52 11.67 21.90
CA CYS A 55 -31.33 12.46 22.15
C CYS A 55 -30.16 11.94 21.29
N GLY A 56 -29.80 12.72 20.27
CA GLY A 56 -28.57 12.51 19.52
C GLY A 56 -27.37 12.80 20.43
N PHE A 57 -26.60 11.77 20.76
CA PHE A 57 -25.29 11.92 21.37
C PHE A 57 -24.34 12.58 20.36
N ASN A 58 -23.99 13.84 20.60
CA ASN A 58 -23.03 14.55 19.79
C ASN A 58 -21.61 14.26 20.32
N ILE A 59 -20.89 13.36 19.66
CA ILE A 59 -19.51 12.97 20.02
C ILE A 59 -18.58 14.19 20.06
N SER A 60 -18.87 15.24 19.28
CA SER A 60 -18.08 16.49 19.29
C SER A 60 -18.14 17.24 20.63
N SER A 61 -19.26 17.19 21.37
CA SER A 61 -19.38 17.89 22.65
C SER A 61 -18.70 17.15 23.81
N VAL A 62 -18.51 15.83 23.66
CA VAL A 62 -17.84 14.99 24.65
C VAL A 62 -16.32 15.16 24.58
N MET A 63 -15.75 15.30 23.37
CA MET A 63 -14.32 15.59 23.19
C MET A 63 -13.94 16.95 23.81
N ALA A 64 -14.75 18.00 23.61
CA ALA A 64 -14.54 19.29 24.26
C ALA A 64 -14.52 19.17 25.80
N GLY A 65 -15.35 18.29 26.38
CA GLY A 65 -15.41 18.03 27.82
C GLY A 65 -14.24 17.22 28.38
N ILE A 66 -13.74 16.22 27.63
CA ILE A 66 -12.59 15.39 28.03
C ILE A 66 -11.29 16.20 27.94
N PHE A 67 -11.07 16.96 26.86
CA PHE A 67 -9.85 17.77 26.70
C PHE A 67 -9.78 18.96 27.66
N GLN A 68 -10.90 19.64 27.96
CA GLN A 68 -10.91 20.72 28.96
C GLN A 68 -10.65 20.25 30.39
N ARG A 69 -10.98 19.00 30.73
CA ARG A 69 -10.74 18.45 32.08
C ARG A 69 -9.27 18.07 32.30
N SER A 70 -8.58 17.56 31.29
CA SER A 70 -7.16 17.16 31.39
C SER A 70 -6.20 18.35 31.53
N VAL A 71 -6.52 19.50 30.94
CA VAL A 71 -5.72 20.74 31.12
C VAL A 71 -5.78 21.26 32.56
N LYS A 72 -6.89 21.02 33.30
CA LYS A 72 -7.02 21.44 34.70
C LYS A 72 -6.28 20.53 35.70
N LEU A 73 -5.99 19.27 35.37
CA LEU A 73 -5.27 18.36 36.27
C LEU A 73 -3.74 18.59 36.29
N ARG A 74 -3.17 19.28 35.29
CA ARG A 74 -1.73 19.57 35.23
C ARG A 74 -1.27 20.64 36.26
N THR A 75 -2.17 21.29 36.98
CA THR A 75 -1.84 22.37 37.93
C THR A 75 -1.82 21.94 39.39
N VAL A 76 -2.21 20.71 39.72
CA VAL A 76 -2.25 20.23 41.11
C VAL A 76 -1.68 18.82 41.16
N LEU A 77 -0.35 18.71 41.35
CA LEU A 77 0.38 17.60 41.99
C LEU A 77 1.90 17.75 41.70
N ARG A 78 2.53 18.74 42.32
CA ARG A 78 3.98 18.76 42.58
C ARG A 78 4.18 19.14 44.04
N HIS A 79 4.14 18.15 44.93
CA HIS A 79 4.91 18.09 46.17
C HIS A 79 4.58 16.80 46.91
N GLN A 80 5.51 15.84 46.92
CA GLN A 80 6.07 15.22 48.13
C GLN A 80 6.92 14.00 47.72
N ARG A 81 8.24 14.14 47.84
CA ARG A 81 9.20 13.04 47.94
C ARG A 81 9.41 12.76 49.42
N LEU A 82 9.42 11.49 49.83
CA LEU A 82 10.04 11.05 51.09
C LEU A 82 10.83 9.76 50.85
N HIS A 83 12.08 9.81 51.30
CA HIS A 83 13.07 8.73 51.32
C HIS A 83 12.69 7.62 52.30
N ARG A 84 13.06 6.37 51.99
CA ARG A 84 13.48 5.38 53.00
C ARG A 84 14.44 4.36 52.39
N THR A 85 15.64 4.32 52.95
CA THR A 85 16.65 3.28 52.83
C THR A 85 16.42 2.22 53.92
N LEU A 86 16.72 0.95 53.62
CA LEU A 86 17.23 -0.07 54.57
C LEU A 86 17.73 -1.29 53.76
N SER A 87 18.85 -1.86 54.20
CA SER A 87 19.65 -2.92 53.57
C SER A 87 19.51 -4.27 54.34
N PRO A 88 20.28 -5.35 54.05
CA PRO A 88 19.72 -6.67 53.74
C PRO A 88 20.00 -7.74 54.82
N ARG A 89 19.39 -8.93 54.67
CA ARG A 89 19.82 -10.15 55.38
C ARG A 89 19.89 -11.37 54.46
N GLU A 90 20.92 -12.14 54.70
CA GLU A 90 21.42 -13.32 54.01
C GLU A 90 20.76 -14.65 54.45
N SER A 91 21.24 -15.73 53.80
CA SER A 91 21.25 -17.16 54.15
C SER A 91 20.15 -18.00 53.50
N ALA A 92 20.37 -19.22 52.98
CA ALA A 92 21.57 -20.02 52.77
C ALA A 92 21.26 -21.13 51.73
N ARG A 93 22.33 -21.69 51.16
CA ARG A 93 22.40 -22.83 50.23
C ARG A 93 21.82 -24.12 50.84
N LEU A 94 21.41 -25.06 49.99
CA LEU A 94 21.69 -26.50 50.11
C LEU A 94 21.40 -27.25 48.79
N SER A 95 22.38 -28.04 48.36
CA SER A 95 22.37 -29.20 47.45
C SER A 95 23.56 -30.08 47.91
N PRO A 96 23.90 -31.27 47.35
CA PRO A 96 23.26 -32.22 46.42
C PRO A 96 23.43 -33.73 46.84
N VAL A 97 22.77 -34.69 46.17
CA VAL A 97 23.19 -36.13 45.99
C VAL A 97 22.45 -36.65 44.73
N GLY A 98 23.05 -37.15 43.63
CA GLY A 98 23.85 -38.39 43.40
C GLY A 98 22.89 -39.55 43.02
N LEU A 99 22.97 -40.33 41.93
CA LEU A 99 24.10 -40.93 41.19
C LEU A 99 23.66 -41.60 39.87
N CYS A 100 24.63 -41.68 38.93
CA CYS A 100 24.93 -42.71 37.90
C CYS A 100 23.93 -43.10 36.79
N SER A 101 24.27 -43.50 35.55
CA SER A 101 25.36 -43.32 34.55
C SER A 101 25.49 -44.61 33.72
N SER A 102 25.40 -44.53 32.39
CA SER A 102 26.01 -45.48 31.43
C SER A 102 25.98 -44.83 30.03
N PHE A 103 27.04 -44.12 29.61
CA PHE A 103 28.20 -44.58 28.80
C PHE A 103 27.89 -44.96 27.35
N LEU A 104 28.35 -44.12 26.40
CA LEU A 104 29.20 -44.41 25.21
C LEU A 104 29.45 -43.09 24.41
N PRO A 105 30.49 -43.00 23.53
CA PRO A 105 31.57 -42.04 23.70
C PRO A 105 31.50 -40.79 22.81
N SER A 106 32.13 -39.74 23.33
CA SER A 106 32.37 -38.42 22.74
C SER A 106 33.60 -38.41 21.83
N SER A 107 33.43 -37.87 20.62
CA SER A 107 34.50 -37.21 19.86
C SER A 107 34.06 -35.76 19.55
N PRO A 108 34.92 -34.75 19.76
CA PRO A 108 34.53 -33.35 19.65
C PRO A 108 34.56 -32.90 18.19
N TRP A 109 33.38 -32.62 17.63
CA TRP A 109 33.24 -31.89 16.38
C TRP A 109 33.38 -30.39 16.69
N PRO A 110 34.27 -29.64 16.02
CA PRO A 110 34.35 -28.21 16.23
C PRO A 110 33.14 -27.54 15.57
N PHE A 111 32.28 -26.92 16.38
CA PHE A 111 31.35 -25.88 15.95
C PHE A 111 32.17 -24.65 15.51
N GLY A 112 32.67 -24.70 14.29
CA GLY A 112 33.11 -23.52 13.56
C GLY A 112 31.95 -23.02 12.72
N ALA A 113 31.27 -21.96 13.16
CA ALA A 113 30.45 -21.15 12.28
C ALA A 113 31.38 -20.52 11.23
N SER A 114 31.56 -21.21 10.10
CA SER A 114 32.20 -20.65 8.92
C SER A 114 31.25 -19.60 8.35
N CYS A 115 31.39 -18.37 8.84
CA CYS A 115 30.99 -17.19 8.10
C CYS A 115 31.87 -17.21 6.84
N GLN A 116 31.29 -17.61 5.70
CA GLN A 116 31.98 -17.53 4.42
C GLN A 116 32.31 -16.06 4.17
N LYS A 117 33.57 -15.68 4.46
CA LYS A 117 34.16 -14.45 3.97
C LYS A 117 34.03 -14.49 2.45
N LEU A 118 33.15 -13.65 1.91
CA LEU A 118 33.12 -13.29 0.51
C LEU A 118 34.55 -12.89 0.13
N HIS A 119 35.16 -13.68 -0.75
CA HIS A 119 36.50 -13.43 -1.27
C HIS A 119 36.64 -11.97 -1.74
N THR A 120 37.47 -11.21 -1.04
CA THR A 120 38.07 -9.98 -1.51
C THR A 120 39.21 -10.36 -2.45
N THR A 121 38.88 -10.55 -3.73
CA THR A 121 39.87 -10.47 -4.80
C THR A 121 39.96 -9.03 -5.25
N THR A 122 41.20 -8.57 -5.39
CA THR A 122 41.70 -7.27 -5.81
C THR A 122 41.03 -6.67 -7.06
N ASP A 123 40.81 -5.35 -7.00
CA ASP A 123 40.68 -4.35 -8.07
C ASP A 123 39.84 -4.68 -9.31
N GLY A 124 38.53 -4.49 -9.12
CA GLY A 124 37.55 -4.14 -10.13
C GLY A 124 36.27 -3.80 -9.37
N ALA A 125 35.80 -2.55 -9.43
CA ALA A 125 34.59 -2.15 -8.71
C ALA A 125 33.44 -3.10 -9.10
N ARG A 126 33.01 -3.98 -8.18
CA ARG A 126 31.84 -4.82 -8.44
C ARG A 126 30.66 -3.88 -8.69
N PRO A 127 29.94 -4.03 -9.81
CA PRO A 127 28.80 -3.18 -10.09
C PRO A 127 27.79 -3.27 -8.93
N SER A 128 27.14 -2.14 -8.63
CA SER A 128 26.09 -2.08 -7.61
C SER A 128 25.08 -3.22 -7.81
N PRO A 129 24.55 -3.86 -6.75
CA PRO A 129 23.47 -4.84 -6.88
C PRO A 129 22.23 -4.29 -7.60
N ALA A 130 22.06 -2.97 -7.67
CA ALA A 130 21.01 -2.30 -8.43
C ALA A 130 21.41 -1.92 -9.88
N ALA A 131 22.62 -2.28 -10.34
CA ALA A 131 23.09 -1.97 -11.68
C ALA A 131 22.15 -2.56 -12.75
N VAL A 132 22.09 -1.89 -13.90
CA VAL A 132 21.33 -2.36 -15.06
C VAL A 132 22.03 -3.61 -15.62
N PRO A 133 21.34 -4.75 -15.75
CA PRO A 133 21.94 -5.96 -16.30
C PRO A 133 22.07 -5.87 -17.82
N ASP A 134 23.01 -6.61 -18.41
CA ASP A 134 23.22 -6.64 -19.85
C ASP A 134 21.98 -7.14 -20.62
N ARG A 135 21.77 -6.60 -21.82
CA ARG A 135 20.67 -7.04 -22.71
C ARG A 135 20.86 -8.50 -23.10
N LEU A 136 19.90 -9.33 -22.73
CA LEU A 136 19.84 -10.74 -23.12
C LEU A 136 19.64 -10.89 -24.64
N PRO A 137 19.97 -12.06 -25.23
CA PRO A 137 19.95 -12.28 -26.69
C PRO A 137 18.53 -12.46 -27.25
N PHE A 138 17.61 -11.56 -26.91
CA PHE A 138 16.29 -11.46 -27.54
C PHE A 138 16.39 -10.89 -28.94
N SER A 139 15.49 -11.34 -29.82
CA SER A 139 15.29 -10.74 -31.12
C SER A 139 14.90 -9.26 -30.98
N ARG A 140 15.08 -8.49 -32.06
CA ARG A 140 14.54 -7.13 -32.18
C ARG A 140 13.29 -7.17 -33.05
N VAL A 141 12.38 -6.22 -32.81
CA VAL A 141 11.16 -6.06 -33.61
C VAL A 141 11.54 -5.71 -35.04
N SER A 142 11.02 -6.46 -36.00
CA SER A 142 11.14 -6.20 -37.44
C SER A 142 9.84 -5.63 -38.03
N PRO A 143 9.87 -5.11 -39.27
CA PRO A 143 8.65 -4.69 -39.97
C PRO A 143 7.59 -5.79 -40.10
N ASP A 144 7.98 -7.05 -40.24
CA ASP A 144 7.06 -8.18 -40.32
C ASP A 144 6.36 -8.46 -38.97
N ASP A 145 7.11 -8.30 -37.87
CA ASP A 145 6.56 -8.39 -36.51
C ASP A 145 5.50 -7.29 -36.29
N LEU A 146 5.79 -6.05 -36.73
CA LEU A 146 4.83 -4.94 -36.70
C LEU A 146 3.60 -5.20 -37.57
N ALA A 147 3.78 -5.75 -38.77
CA ALA A 147 2.67 -6.11 -39.67
C ALA A 147 1.77 -7.16 -39.03
N PHE A 148 2.35 -8.16 -38.35
CA PHE A 148 1.60 -9.14 -37.57
C PHE A 148 0.79 -8.46 -36.46
N PHE A 149 1.42 -7.63 -35.62
CA PHE A 149 0.72 -6.95 -34.52
C PHE A 149 -0.38 -6.02 -35.02
N ARG A 150 -0.16 -5.25 -36.10
CA ARG A 150 -1.19 -4.39 -36.69
C ARG A 150 -2.37 -5.18 -37.26
N LYS A 151 -2.14 -6.41 -37.73
CA LYS A 151 -3.20 -7.30 -38.20
C LYS A 151 -4.08 -7.80 -37.05
N ILE A 152 -3.49 -8.19 -35.93
CA ILE A 152 -4.24 -8.71 -34.77
C ILE A 152 -4.77 -7.61 -33.84
N LEU A 153 -4.15 -6.43 -33.85
CA LEU A 153 -4.50 -5.25 -33.06
C LEU A 153 -4.62 -3.99 -33.95
N PRO A 154 -5.63 -3.91 -34.85
CA PRO A 154 -5.79 -2.76 -35.73
C PRO A 154 -5.90 -1.45 -34.95
N GLY A 155 -5.02 -0.49 -35.23
CA GLY A 155 -4.97 0.81 -34.53
C GLY A 155 -4.49 0.76 -33.06
N ARG A 156 -4.10 -0.42 -32.56
CA ARG A 156 -3.73 -0.66 -31.16
C ARG A 156 -2.30 -1.18 -30.97
N ALA A 157 -1.51 -1.23 -32.04
CA ALA A 157 -0.05 -1.38 -32.03
C ALA A 157 0.62 -0.02 -32.29
N ILE A 158 1.12 0.61 -31.24
CA ILE A 158 1.64 1.99 -31.22
C ILE A 158 3.15 1.98 -31.37
N THR A 159 3.66 2.75 -32.33
CA THR A 159 5.10 2.90 -32.63
C THR A 159 5.55 4.36 -32.70
N ASP A 160 4.64 5.30 -32.41
CA ASP A 160 4.96 6.72 -32.41
C ASP A 160 5.73 7.05 -31.11
N PRO A 161 6.97 7.59 -31.21
CA PRO A 161 7.82 7.88 -30.06
C PRO A 161 7.15 8.77 -29.01
N ASP A 162 6.32 9.73 -29.41
CA ASP A 162 5.69 10.68 -28.49
C ASP A 162 4.69 9.98 -27.55
N PHE A 163 4.00 8.96 -28.05
CA PHE A 163 3.07 8.16 -27.24
C PHE A 163 3.79 7.11 -26.38
N LEU A 164 5.00 6.69 -26.79
CA LEU A 164 5.79 5.67 -26.09
C LEU A 164 6.56 6.24 -24.89
N GLU A 165 6.92 7.52 -24.91
CA GLU A 165 7.75 8.14 -23.87
C GLU A 165 7.19 7.91 -22.46
N SER A 166 5.90 8.16 -22.25
CA SER A 166 5.25 7.99 -20.94
C SER A 166 5.20 6.54 -20.45
N SER A 167 5.16 5.58 -21.36
CA SER A 167 5.11 4.14 -21.05
C SER A 167 6.50 3.54 -20.81
N ASN A 168 7.55 4.23 -21.26
CA ASN A 168 8.94 3.83 -21.03
C ASN A 168 9.52 4.35 -19.70
N VAL A 169 8.90 5.35 -19.06
CA VAL A 169 9.42 5.97 -17.82
C VAL A 169 8.62 5.50 -16.61
N ASP A 170 9.31 5.06 -15.54
CA ASP A 170 8.64 4.63 -14.30
C ASP A 170 8.02 5.81 -13.54
N TRP A 171 7.11 5.53 -12.60
CA TRP A 171 6.42 6.56 -11.82
C TRP A 171 7.37 7.52 -11.09
N LEU A 172 8.51 7.00 -10.61
CA LEU A 172 9.55 7.77 -9.92
C LEU A 172 10.52 8.51 -10.86
N LYS A 173 10.38 8.35 -12.19
CA LYS A 173 11.27 8.93 -13.21
C LYS A 173 12.75 8.58 -13.02
N SER A 174 13.00 7.40 -12.47
CA SER A 174 14.30 6.87 -12.11
C SER A 174 14.77 5.75 -13.03
N VAL A 175 13.85 5.13 -13.77
CA VAL A 175 14.10 4.08 -14.76
C VAL A 175 13.42 4.49 -16.07
N LYS A 176 14.16 4.43 -17.17
CA LYS A 176 13.66 4.71 -18.51
C LYS A 176 14.09 3.58 -19.47
N GLY A 177 13.11 2.90 -20.05
CA GLY A 177 13.29 1.93 -21.12
C GLY A 177 13.46 2.59 -22.49
N SER A 178 13.57 1.75 -23.53
CA SER A 178 13.75 2.15 -24.94
C SER A 178 12.88 1.31 -25.87
N SER A 179 11.67 0.94 -25.42
CA SER A 179 10.73 0.20 -26.24
C SER A 179 10.19 1.05 -27.39
N GLU A 180 10.15 0.45 -28.57
CA GLU A 180 9.65 1.05 -29.81
C GLU A 180 8.22 0.60 -30.14
N VAL A 181 7.63 -0.28 -29.30
CA VAL A 181 6.31 -0.86 -29.55
C VAL A 181 5.50 -1.00 -28.27
N LEU A 182 4.31 -0.40 -28.29
CA LEU A 182 3.28 -0.56 -27.27
C LEU A 182 2.05 -1.24 -27.88
N LEU A 183 1.66 -2.39 -27.33
CA LEU A 183 0.50 -3.16 -27.73
C LEU A 183 -0.63 -2.99 -26.70
N ARG A 184 -1.86 -2.72 -27.17
CA ARG A 184 -3.04 -2.49 -26.33
C ARG A 184 -4.18 -3.46 -26.67
N PRO A 185 -4.10 -4.73 -26.26
CA PRO A 185 -5.20 -5.68 -26.41
C PRO A 185 -6.44 -5.27 -25.60
N GLU A 186 -7.59 -5.75 -26.06
CA GLU A 186 -8.91 -5.62 -25.42
C GLU A 186 -9.42 -6.98 -24.90
N THR A 187 -8.87 -8.09 -25.40
CA THR A 187 -9.32 -9.44 -25.06
C THR A 187 -8.17 -10.38 -24.70
N THR A 188 -8.47 -11.40 -23.90
CA THR A 188 -7.54 -12.49 -23.55
C THR A 188 -7.02 -13.21 -24.79
N LYS A 189 -7.86 -13.38 -25.81
CA LYS A 189 -7.48 -14.01 -27.08
C LYS A 189 -6.39 -13.21 -27.80
N GLU A 190 -6.48 -11.88 -27.81
CA GLU A 190 -5.45 -11.02 -28.38
C GLU A 190 -4.13 -11.13 -27.61
N VAL A 191 -4.17 -11.12 -26.28
CA VAL A 191 -2.98 -11.36 -25.42
C VAL A 191 -2.34 -12.71 -25.74
N SER A 192 -3.13 -13.77 -25.84
CA SER A 192 -2.69 -15.12 -26.24
C SER A 192 -1.99 -15.13 -27.60
N GLN A 193 -2.55 -14.46 -28.60
CA GLN A 193 -1.96 -14.36 -29.94
C GLN A 193 -0.64 -13.58 -29.92
N VAL A 194 -0.58 -12.47 -29.18
CA VAL A 194 0.65 -11.68 -29.00
C VAL A 194 1.75 -12.52 -28.36
N LEU A 195 1.48 -13.13 -27.20
CA LEU A 195 2.49 -13.88 -26.46
C LEU A 195 2.96 -15.12 -27.23
N LYS A 196 2.07 -15.85 -27.89
CA LYS A 196 2.44 -16.96 -28.76
C LYS A 196 3.42 -16.52 -29.86
N TYR A 197 3.15 -15.38 -30.49
CA TYR A 197 4.01 -14.82 -31.52
C TYR A 197 5.37 -14.38 -30.96
N CYS A 198 5.37 -13.57 -29.89
CA CYS A 198 6.59 -13.12 -29.22
C CYS A 198 7.45 -14.30 -28.76
N ASN A 199 6.85 -15.32 -28.17
CA ASN A 199 7.54 -16.54 -27.77
C ASN A 199 8.20 -17.20 -28.98
N SER A 200 7.47 -17.40 -30.09
CA SER A 200 8.04 -18.01 -31.29
C SER A 200 9.22 -17.24 -31.89
N ARG A 201 9.17 -15.90 -31.81
CA ARG A 201 10.18 -14.96 -32.32
C ARG A 201 11.27 -14.63 -31.31
N ASN A 202 11.19 -15.11 -30.08
CA ASN A 202 12.06 -14.75 -28.97
C ASN A 202 12.13 -13.22 -28.73
N LEU A 203 10.96 -12.57 -28.74
CA LEU A 203 10.80 -11.14 -28.43
C LEU A 203 10.41 -11.00 -26.96
N ALA A 204 11.16 -10.21 -26.20
CA ALA A 204 10.83 -9.91 -24.82
C ALA A 204 9.60 -9.01 -24.71
N VAL A 205 8.83 -9.19 -23.63
CA VAL A 205 7.57 -8.51 -23.36
C VAL A 205 7.58 -7.97 -21.93
N SER A 206 7.19 -6.70 -21.76
CA SER A 206 7.01 -6.04 -20.47
C SER A 206 5.51 -5.78 -20.24
N PRO A 207 4.81 -6.59 -19.41
CA PRO A 207 3.41 -6.35 -19.09
C PRO A 207 3.24 -5.06 -18.29
N GLN A 208 2.26 -4.24 -18.66
CA GLN A 208 2.05 -2.94 -18.02
C GLN A 208 0.58 -2.69 -17.68
N GLY A 209 0.32 -2.35 -16.41
CA GLY A 209 -0.96 -1.82 -15.93
C GLY A 209 -0.97 -0.29 -15.95
N GLY A 210 -1.39 0.31 -14.84
CA GLY A 210 -1.41 1.77 -14.65
C GLY A 210 -0.05 2.45 -14.52
N ASN A 211 1.06 1.71 -14.64
CA ASN A 211 2.44 2.19 -14.48
C ASN A 211 2.71 2.96 -13.15
N THR A 212 2.15 2.48 -12.04
CA THR A 212 2.30 3.09 -10.70
C THR A 212 3.26 2.34 -9.77
N GLY A 213 3.96 1.31 -10.28
CA GLY A 213 4.90 0.51 -9.50
C GLY A 213 6.18 1.30 -9.16
N LEU A 214 6.76 1.06 -7.99
CA LEU A 214 7.86 1.87 -7.45
C LEU A 214 9.26 1.24 -7.61
N VAL A 215 9.30 -0.03 -8.03
CA VAL A 215 10.53 -0.84 -8.10
C VAL A 215 11.07 -1.02 -9.52
N GLY A 216 10.59 -0.23 -10.49
CA GLY A 216 11.00 -0.33 -11.90
C GLY A 216 10.49 -1.61 -12.60
N GLY A 217 9.54 -2.32 -11.99
CA GLY A 217 8.98 -3.55 -12.55
C GLY A 217 8.11 -3.33 -13.79
N SER A 218 7.45 -2.16 -13.88
CA SER A 218 6.41 -1.86 -14.88
C SER A 218 6.90 -1.31 -16.21
N VAL A 219 8.19 -0.97 -16.35
CA VAL A 219 8.74 -0.37 -17.58
C VAL A 219 9.87 -1.24 -18.16
N PRO A 220 10.08 -1.25 -19.48
CA PRO A 220 11.19 -1.97 -20.12
C PRO A 220 12.55 -1.54 -19.56
N VAL A 221 13.55 -2.43 -19.61
CA VAL A 221 14.96 -2.05 -19.36
C VAL A 221 15.63 -1.61 -20.66
N TYR A 222 15.30 -2.31 -21.75
CA TYR A 222 15.80 -2.08 -23.11
C TYR A 222 14.60 -1.91 -24.05
N ASP A 223 14.49 -2.75 -25.08
CA ASP A 223 13.54 -2.69 -26.18
C ASP A 223 12.43 -3.74 -26.07
N GLU A 224 12.13 -4.23 -24.86
CA GLU A 224 11.01 -5.16 -24.63
C GLU A 224 9.69 -4.53 -25.12
N ILE A 225 8.85 -5.32 -25.77
CA ILE A 225 7.52 -4.88 -26.22
C ILE A 225 6.66 -4.57 -24.99
N ILE A 226 6.10 -3.36 -24.91
CA ILE A 226 5.19 -3.02 -23.82
C ILE A 226 3.82 -3.62 -24.15
N LEU A 227 3.30 -4.48 -23.26
CA LEU A 227 1.97 -5.07 -23.40
C LEU A 227 1.05 -4.46 -22.34
N SER A 228 0.27 -3.45 -22.75
CA SER A 228 -0.59 -2.69 -21.84
C SER A 228 -1.99 -3.29 -21.72
N THR A 229 -2.47 -3.36 -20.49
CA THR A 229 -3.84 -3.81 -20.17
C THR A 229 -4.88 -2.69 -20.22
N ALA A 230 -4.51 -1.46 -20.61
CA ALA A 230 -5.37 -0.28 -20.46
C ALA A 230 -6.74 -0.38 -21.17
N LEU A 231 -6.87 -1.18 -22.23
CA LEU A 231 -8.13 -1.39 -22.94
C LEU A 231 -8.89 -2.65 -22.50
N MET A 232 -8.31 -3.45 -21.61
CA MET A 232 -8.98 -4.59 -20.95
C MET A 232 -9.67 -4.11 -19.68
N ASN A 233 -10.64 -3.20 -19.79
CA ASN A 233 -11.20 -2.44 -18.67
C ASN A 233 -12.69 -2.73 -18.38
N ASN A 234 -13.22 -3.86 -18.86
CA ASN A 234 -14.62 -4.22 -18.65
C ASN A 234 -14.85 -4.96 -17.32
N ILE A 235 -15.94 -4.62 -16.63
CA ILE A 235 -16.53 -5.46 -15.59
C ILE A 235 -17.33 -6.57 -16.28
N LEU A 236 -17.00 -7.83 -15.98
CA LEU A 236 -17.58 -9.00 -16.64
C LEU A 236 -18.84 -9.48 -15.92
N ALA A 237 -18.80 -9.51 -14.58
CA ALA A 237 -19.94 -9.89 -13.75
C ALA A 237 -19.80 -9.31 -12.34
N PHE A 238 -20.94 -9.08 -11.69
CA PHE A 238 -20.99 -8.83 -10.25
C PHE A 238 -22.21 -9.53 -9.65
N ASP A 239 -21.98 -10.38 -8.65
CA ASP A 239 -23.06 -11.04 -7.91
C ASP A 239 -23.37 -10.22 -6.64
N ASN A 240 -24.52 -9.54 -6.66
CA ASN A 240 -25.00 -8.71 -5.56
C ASN A 240 -25.35 -9.50 -4.28
N ILE A 241 -25.43 -10.83 -4.33
CA ILE A 241 -25.68 -11.67 -3.15
C ILE A 241 -24.34 -12.02 -2.50
N SER A 242 -23.44 -12.65 -3.26
CA SER A 242 -22.15 -13.11 -2.73
C SER A 242 -21.12 -12.00 -2.57
N GLY A 243 -21.29 -10.86 -3.28
CA GLY A 243 -20.30 -9.79 -3.32
C GLY A 243 -19.09 -10.11 -4.20
N ILE A 244 -19.22 -11.03 -5.16
CA ILE A 244 -18.11 -11.44 -6.01
C ILE A 244 -18.11 -10.60 -7.28
N LEU A 245 -16.98 -9.93 -7.53
CA LEU A 245 -16.69 -9.16 -8.72
C LEU A 245 -15.78 -9.96 -9.64
N THR A 246 -16.14 -10.06 -10.92
CA THR A 246 -15.27 -10.55 -11.98
C THR A 246 -15.06 -9.43 -13.00
N CYS A 247 -13.81 -9.06 -13.26
CA CYS A 247 -13.47 -7.96 -14.16
C CYS A 247 -12.16 -8.23 -14.91
N GLN A 248 -11.94 -7.49 -15.99
CA GLN A 248 -10.69 -7.56 -16.73
C GLN A 248 -9.54 -6.88 -15.97
N ALA A 249 -8.31 -7.31 -16.24
CA ALA A 249 -7.11 -6.90 -15.51
C ALA A 249 -6.81 -5.40 -15.58
N GLY A 250 -7.30 -4.70 -16.61
CA GLY A 250 -7.08 -3.27 -16.83
C GLY A 250 -8.08 -2.36 -16.13
N CYS A 251 -9.05 -2.89 -15.37
CA CYS A 251 -9.96 -2.04 -14.60
C CYS A 251 -9.20 -1.24 -13.54
N VAL A 252 -9.34 0.09 -13.60
CA VAL A 252 -8.77 1.03 -12.61
C VAL A 252 -9.44 0.80 -11.26
N LEU A 253 -8.65 0.74 -10.19
CA LEU A 253 -9.15 0.44 -8.84
C LEU A 253 -10.24 1.41 -8.37
N GLU A 254 -10.06 2.73 -8.59
CA GLU A 254 -11.05 3.74 -8.24
C GLU A 254 -12.39 3.53 -8.97
N ASN A 255 -12.36 3.19 -10.26
CA ASN A 255 -13.57 2.90 -11.02
C ASN A 255 -14.30 1.66 -10.48
N LEU A 256 -13.56 0.62 -10.05
CA LEU A 256 -14.15 -0.55 -9.41
C LEU A 256 -14.78 -0.19 -8.06
N SER A 257 -14.09 0.63 -7.25
CA SER A 257 -14.64 1.11 -5.98
C SER A 257 -15.93 1.89 -6.18
N LEU A 258 -15.97 2.86 -7.11
CA LEU A 258 -17.18 3.62 -7.42
C LEU A 258 -18.33 2.72 -7.88
N TYR A 259 -18.04 1.75 -8.76
CA TYR A 259 -19.05 0.78 -9.23
C TYR A 259 -19.64 -0.06 -8.09
N LEU A 260 -18.81 -0.52 -7.15
CA LEU A 260 -19.24 -1.33 -6.01
C LEU A 260 -19.98 -0.51 -4.96
N GLU A 261 -19.58 0.74 -4.75
CA GLU A 261 -20.19 1.62 -3.74
C GLU A 261 -21.66 1.91 -4.03
N GLU A 262 -22.04 2.04 -5.30
CA GLU A 262 -23.45 2.16 -5.74
C GLU A 262 -24.29 0.92 -5.40
N ARG A 263 -23.64 -0.21 -5.08
CA ARG A 263 -24.26 -1.51 -4.82
C ARG A 263 -24.09 -1.96 -3.35
N ASP A 264 -23.65 -1.05 -2.48
CA ASP A 264 -23.34 -1.31 -1.06
C ASP A 264 -22.20 -2.31 -0.83
N TYR A 265 -21.20 -2.28 -1.70
CA TYR A 265 -19.94 -3.02 -1.56
C TYR A 265 -18.74 -2.06 -1.66
N ILE A 266 -17.56 -2.57 -1.32
CA ILE A 266 -16.28 -1.87 -1.46
C ILE A 266 -15.23 -2.84 -2.01
N MET A 267 -14.15 -2.32 -2.57
CA MET A 267 -12.96 -3.14 -2.84
C MET A 267 -12.31 -3.58 -1.52
N PRO A 268 -11.75 -4.81 -1.43
CA PRO A 268 -11.06 -5.28 -0.23
C PRO A 268 -9.70 -4.60 0.00
N LEU A 269 -9.20 -3.84 -0.97
CA LEU A 269 -7.96 -3.07 -0.88
C LEU A 269 -8.22 -1.62 -1.27
N ASP A 270 -7.40 -0.72 -0.73
CA ASP A 270 -7.36 0.68 -1.12
C ASP A 270 -5.95 1.25 -0.93
N LEU A 271 -5.52 2.11 -1.85
CA LEU A 271 -4.15 2.63 -1.88
C LEU A 271 -4.07 3.99 -2.58
N GLY A 272 -3.02 4.76 -2.31
CA GLY A 272 -2.89 6.14 -2.81
C GLY A 272 -2.90 6.28 -4.34
N ALA A 273 -2.53 5.22 -5.08
CA ALA A 273 -2.55 5.20 -6.54
C ALA A 273 -3.89 4.74 -7.16
N LYS A 274 -4.99 4.70 -6.40
CA LYS A 274 -6.29 4.11 -6.82
C LYS A 274 -6.84 4.68 -8.13
N GLY A 275 -6.60 5.95 -8.42
CA GLY A 275 -7.05 6.62 -9.64
C GLY A 275 -6.28 6.22 -10.91
N SER A 276 -5.28 5.36 -10.80
CA SER A 276 -4.49 4.91 -11.96
C SER A 276 -4.08 3.45 -11.91
N CYS A 277 -3.89 2.85 -10.73
CA CYS A 277 -3.51 1.44 -10.65
C CYS A 277 -4.62 0.55 -11.20
N HIS A 278 -4.22 -0.48 -11.96
CA HIS A 278 -5.15 -1.47 -12.50
C HIS A 278 -5.23 -2.68 -11.57
N ILE A 279 -6.38 -3.34 -11.51
CA ILE A 279 -6.58 -4.51 -10.64
C ILE A 279 -5.60 -5.66 -10.95
N GLY A 280 -5.28 -5.90 -12.21
CA GLY A 280 -4.27 -6.89 -12.61
C GLY A 280 -2.86 -6.51 -12.14
N GLY A 281 -2.54 -5.21 -12.10
CA GLY A 281 -1.30 -4.70 -11.52
C GLY A 281 -1.26 -4.93 -10.01
N ASN A 282 -2.35 -4.61 -9.31
CA ASN A 282 -2.46 -4.84 -7.86
C ASN A 282 -2.26 -6.32 -7.52
N VAL A 283 -2.87 -7.23 -8.29
CA VAL A 283 -2.69 -8.68 -8.10
C VAL A 283 -1.27 -9.11 -8.42
N ALA A 284 -0.70 -8.67 -9.55
CA ALA A 284 0.65 -9.02 -9.95
C ALA A 284 1.71 -8.56 -8.94
N THR A 285 1.47 -7.48 -8.19
CA THR A 285 2.38 -7.01 -7.14
C THR A 285 1.98 -7.46 -5.73
N ASN A 286 0.87 -8.20 -5.57
CA ASN A 286 0.25 -8.50 -4.28
C ASN A 286 0.12 -7.23 -3.40
N ALA A 287 -0.47 -6.18 -3.96
CA ALA A 287 -0.62 -4.90 -3.27
C ALA A 287 -1.35 -5.05 -1.94
N GLY A 288 -0.82 -4.42 -0.89
CA GLY A 288 -1.45 -4.32 0.43
C GLY A 288 -2.33 -3.07 0.52
N GLY A 289 -1.84 -2.06 1.24
CA GLY A 289 -2.48 -0.75 1.36
C GLY A 289 -3.28 -0.54 2.64
N LEU A 290 -4.07 0.54 2.67
CA LEU A 290 -4.59 1.16 3.90
C LEU A 290 -5.59 0.29 4.70
N ARG A 291 -6.12 -0.77 4.09
CA ARG A 291 -7.18 -1.61 4.66
C ARG A 291 -6.77 -3.08 4.80
N LEU A 292 -5.47 -3.37 4.59
CA LEU A 292 -4.90 -4.71 4.67
C LEU A 292 -5.20 -5.35 6.04
N LEU A 293 -5.04 -4.58 7.13
CA LEU A 293 -5.36 -5.00 8.50
C LEU A 293 -6.74 -5.65 8.67
N ARG A 294 -7.75 -5.21 7.90
CA ARG A 294 -9.13 -5.70 8.03
C ARG A 294 -9.52 -6.76 7.02
N TYR A 295 -9.11 -6.58 5.77
CA TYR A 295 -9.57 -7.44 4.67
C TYR A 295 -8.51 -8.45 4.21
N GLY A 296 -7.28 -8.31 4.69
CA GLY A 296 -6.18 -9.22 4.42
C GLY A 296 -5.61 -9.11 3.01
N SER A 297 -4.63 -9.97 2.72
CA SER A 297 -3.91 -10.00 1.45
C SER A 297 -4.80 -10.41 0.27
N LEU A 298 -4.39 -9.99 -0.93
CA LEU A 298 -4.95 -10.47 -2.19
C LEU A 298 -4.86 -12.00 -2.35
N HIS A 299 -3.89 -12.67 -1.72
CA HIS A 299 -3.84 -14.13 -1.65
C HIS A 299 -5.11 -14.76 -1.06
N GLY A 300 -5.83 -14.04 -0.19
CA GLY A 300 -7.08 -14.50 0.44
C GLY A 300 -8.37 -13.96 -0.18
N THR A 301 -8.32 -12.77 -0.80
CA THR A 301 -9.51 -12.09 -1.34
C THR A 301 -9.71 -12.31 -2.83
N VAL A 302 -8.65 -12.59 -3.60
CA VAL A 302 -8.76 -13.07 -4.98
C VAL A 302 -9.27 -14.51 -4.97
N LEU A 303 -10.37 -14.76 -5.68
CA LEU A 303 -10.99 -16.08 -5.79
C LEU A 303 -10.46 -16.83 -7.00
N GLY A 304 -10.25 -16.13 -8.12
CA GLY A 304 -9.81 -16.74 -9.37
C GLY A 304 -9.09 -15.75 -10.28
N LEU A 305 -8.28 -16.29 -11.20
CA LEU A 305 -7.53 -15.54 -12.20
C LEU A 305 -7.60 -16.23 -13.56
N GLU A 306 -7.72 -15.44 -14.62
CA GLU A 306 -7.39 -15.87 -15.97
C GLU A 306 -6.01 -15.31 -16.33
N VAL A 307 -5.10 -16.17 -16.78
CA VAL A 307 -3.71 -15.82 -17.05
C VAL A 307 -3.28 -16.37 -18.40
N VAL A 308 -2.58 -15.56 -19.19
CA VAL A 308 -1.92 -16.02 -20.42
C VAL A 308 -0.43 -16.27 -20.15
N LEU A 309 0.02 -17.50 -20.37
CA LEU A 309 1.42 -17.90 -20.19
C LEU A 309 2.30 -17.40 -21.33
N ALA A 310 3.62 -17.47 -21.15
CA ALA A 310 4.60 -16.98 -22.13
C ALA A 310 4.40 -17.57 -23.53
N ASP A 311 4.05 -18.86 -23.64
CA ASP A 311 3.79 -19.53 -24.91
C ASP A 311 2.42 -19.23 -25.54
N GLY A 312 1.63 -18.37 -24.90
CA GLY A 312 0.30 -17.96 -25.32
C GLY A 312 -0.84 -18.89 -24.87
N ARG A 313 -0.58 -19.98 -24.14
CA ARG A 313 -1.67 -20.77 -23.54
C ARG A 313 -2.45 -19.92 -22.53
N VAL A 314 -3.78 -20.03 -22.57
CA VAL A 314 -4.67 -19.42 -21.58
C VAL A 314 -4.86 -20.45 -20.46
N LEU A 315 -4.47 -20.07 -19.25
CA LEU A 315 -4.74 -20.80 -18.03
C LEU A 315 -5.98 -20.19 -17.38
N ASP A 316 -7.09 -20.91 -17.46
CA ASP A 316 -8.34 -20.54 -16.81
C ASP A 316 -8.37 -21.10 -15.38
N CYS A 317 -8.17 -20.22 -14.41
CA CYS A 317 -8.41 -20.45 -12.99
C CYS A 317 -9.41 -19.41 -12.46
N LEU A 318 -10.31 -18.90 -13.31
CA LEU A 318 -11.23 -17.80 -13.01
C LEU A 318 -12.47 -18.29 -12.24
N THR A 319 -12.24 -19.07 -11.19
CA THR A 319 -13.31 -19.54 -10.29
C THR A 319 -13.91 -18.38 -9.50
N THR A 320 -15.20 -18.46 -9.26
CA THR A 320 -15.99 -17.54 -8.43
C THR A 320 -16.43 -18.21 -7.12
N LEU A 321 -15.81 -19.33 -6.75
CA LEU A 321 -16.18 -20.06 -5.54
C LEU A 321 -15.41 -19.53 -4.33
N ARG A 322 -16.11 -19.37 -3.20
CA ARG A 322 -15.48 -18.96 -1.94
C ARG A 322 -14.51 -20.01 -1.38
N LYS A 323 -14.75 -21.28 -1.70
CA LYS A 323 -13.98 -22.45 -1.30
C LYS A 323 -13.94 -23.43 -2.46
N ASP A 324 -12.74 -23.83 -2.86
CA ASP A 324 -12.50 -24.80 -3.92
C ASP A 324 -11.16 -25.50 -3.66
N ASN A 325 -11.19 -26.79 -3.31
CA ASN A 325 -10.02 -27.57 -2.92
C ASN A 325 -9.74 -28.72 -3.91
N THR A 326 -10.08 -28.55 -5.19
CA THR A 326 -9.90 -29.58 -6.23
C THR A 326 -8.50 -29.54 -6.85
N GLY A 327 -7.45 -29.68 -6.03
CA GLY A 327 -6.04 -29.71 -6.47
C GLY A 327 -5.22 -28.54 -5.93
N TYR A 328 -4.14 -28.19 -6.65
CA TYR A 328 -3.25 -27.09 -6.25
C TYR A 328 -3.91 -25.73 -6.52
N ASP A 329 -3.68 -24.77 -5.62
CA ASP A 329 -4.18 -23.40 -5.78
C ASP A 329 -3.27 -22.58 -6.73
N LEU A 330 -3.35 -22.89 -8.02
CA LEU A 330 -2.41 -22.37 -9.03
C LEU A 330 -2.44 -20.85 -9.17
N LYS A 331 -3.58 -20.19 -8.89
CA LYS A 331 -3.69 -18.72 -8.97
C LYS A 331 -2.66 -18.03 -8.06
N GLN A 332 -2.30 -18.67 -6.93
CA GLN A 332 -1.37 -18.13 -5.95
C GLN A 332 0.03 -17.88 -6.51
N LEU A 333 0.45 -18.63 -7.54
CA LEU A 333 1.74 -18.44 -8.19
C LEU A 333 1.83 -17.10 -8.92
N PHE A 334 0.70 -16.55 -9.38
CA PHE A 334 0.65 -15.32 -10.17
C PHE A 334 0.38 -14.06 -9.32
N ILE A 335 -0.12 -14.24 -8.10
CA ILE A 335 -0.30 -13.15 -7.14
C ILE A 335 1.10 -12.81 -6.58
N GLY A 336 1.59 -11.60 -6.85
CA GLY A 336 2.95 -11.19 -6.48
C GLY A 336 4.06 -11.65 -7.46
N SER A 337 3.72 -12.20 -8.63
CA SER A 337 4.71 -12.64 -9.61
C SER A 337 5.27 -11.53 -10.51
N GLU A 338 4.72 -10.32 -10.42
CA GLU A 338 5.15 -9.10 -11.15
C GLU A 338 5.25 -9.30 -12.68
N GLY A 339 4.33 -10.08 -13.25
CA GLY A 339 4.25 -10.36 -14.69
C GLY A 339 5.33 -11.29 -15.24
N THR A 340 6.17 -11.90 -14.38
CA THR A 340 7.26 -12.78 -14.82
C THR A 340 6.80 -14.20 -15.17
N LEU A 341 5.66 -14.66 -14.66
CA LEU A 341 5.15 -16.02 -14.89
C LEU A 341 4.01 -16.10 -15.89
N GLY A 342 3.38 -14.97 -16.19
CA GLY A 342 2.21 -14.87 -17.06
C GLY A 342 1.60 -13.47 -17.01
N VAL A 343 0.69 -13.19 -17.94
CA VAL A 343 -0.07 -11.94 -18.03
C VAL A 343 -1.48 -12.20 -17.54
N ILE A 344 -1.85 -11.61 -16.39
CA ILE A 344 -3.21 -11.67 -15.84
C ILE A 344 -4.14 -10.88 -16.77
N THR A 345 -5.23 -11.49 -17.22
CA THR A 345 -6.22 -10.89 -18.14
C THR A 345 -7.58 -10.66 -17.50
N ALA A 346 -7.95 -11.46 -16.50
CA ALA A 346 -9.16 -11.27 -15.70
C ALA A 346 -8.94 -11.70 -14.24
N VAL A 347 -9.72 -11.09 -13.35
CA VAL A 347 -9.66 -11.31 -11.90
C VAL A 347 -11.08 -11.54 -11.39
N SER A 348 -11.26 -12.57 -10.57
CA SER A 348 -12.42 -12.71 -9.68
C SER A 348 -12.00 -12.42 -8.25
N ILE A 349 -12.70 -11.51 -7.57
CA ILE A 349 -12.33 -11.00 -6.24
C ILE A 349 -13.57 -10.87 -5.35
N LEU A 350 -13.41 -11.19 -4.07
CA LEU A 350 -14.44 -11.03 -3.06
C LEU A 350 -14.46 -9.59 -2.54
N CYS A 351 -15.59 -8.91 -2.70
CA CYS A 351 -15.81 -7.54 -2.25
C CYS A 351 -16.57 -7.53 -0.90
N PRO A 352 -16.02 -6.90 0.15
CA PRO A 352 -16.73 -6.70 1.40
C PRO A 352 -17.96 -5.79 1.24
N ARG A 353 -18.94 -5.94 2.14
CA ARG A 353 -20.07 -5.00 2.24
C ARG A 353 -19.55 -3.61 2.62
N LYS A 354 -20.13 -2.58 2.03
CA LYS A 354 -19.89 -1.19 2.43
C LYS A 354 -20.32 -1.01 3.89
N PRO A 355 -19.44 -0.51 4.78
CA PRO A 355 -19.78 -0.30 6.18
C PRO A 355 -20.87 0.76 6.33
N LYS A 356 -21.73 0.59 7.35
CA LYS A 356 -22.81 1.54 7.67
C LYS A 356 -22.33 2.68 8.57
N SER A 357 -21.20 2.47 9.25
CA SER A 357 -20.53 3.49 10.06
C SER A 357 -19.05 3.47 9.74
N VAL A 358 -18.48 4.65 9.51
CA VAL A 358 -17.04 4.86 9.37
C VAL A 358 -16.68 6.01 10.30
N ASN A 359 -15.71 5.77 11.18
CA ASN A 359 -15.19 6.75 12.11
C ASN A 359 -13.69 6.83 11.91
N LEU A 360 -13.14 8.04 11.92
CA LEU A 360 -11.70 8.26 11.86
C LEU A 360 -11.24 8.99 13.11
N VAL A 361 -10.13 8.56 13.67
CA VAL A 361 -9.50 9.18 14.82
C VAL A 361 -8.06 9.54 14.46
N PHE A 362 -7.65 10.75 14.84
CA PHE A 362 -6.27 11.22 14.73
C PHE A 362 -5.74 11.53 16.13
N LEU A 363 -4.69 10.84 16.57
CA LEU A 363 -4.17 10.91 17.96
C LEU A 363 -2.68 11.26 17.96
N GLY A 364 -2.20 11.90 19.03
CA GLY A 364 -0.79 12.18 19.26
C GLY A 364 -0.21 11.43 20.46
N CYS A 365 1.03 10.93 20.35
CA CYS A 365 1.77 10.23 21.41
C CYS A 365 3.18 10.82 21.61
N GLU A 366 3.70 10.78 22.83
CA GLU A 366 5.05 11.28 23.16
C GLU A 366 6.16 10.28 22.80
N THR A 367 5.86 8.98 22.88
CA THR A 367 6.84 7.92 22.59
C THR A 367 6.27 6.85 21.68
N PHE A 368 7.16 6.16 20.96
CA PHE A 368 6.75 5.04 20.12
C PHE A 368 6.22 3.86 20.96
N GLU A 369 6.69 3.67 22.19
CA GLU A 369 6.16 2.67 23.11
C GLU A 369 4.69 2.95 23.47
N GLN A 370 4.34 4.21 23.72
CA GLN A 370 2.95 4.61 23.95
C GLN A 370 2.08 4.34 22.72
N LEU A 371 2.59 4.60 21.52
CA LEU A 371 1.91 4.29 20.27
C LEU A 371 1.61 2.78 20.14
N LEU A 372 2.57 1.91 20.46
CA LEU A 372 2.37 0.46 20.44
C LEU A 372 1.36 -0.01 21.50
N LYS A 373 1.38 0.58 22.71
CA LYS A 373 0.37 0.32 23.75
C LYS A 373 -1.02 0.79 23.31
N THR A 374 -1.11 1.94 22.63
CA THR A 374 -2.36 2.43 22.03
C THR A 374 -2.86 1.47 20.95
N PHE A 375 -1.97 0.89 20.13
CA PHE A 375 -2.34 -0.15 19.17
C PHE A 375 -2.90 -1.41 19.86
N GLN A 376 -2.23 -1.90 20.92
CA GLN A 376 -2.70 -3.05 21.70
C GLN A 376 -4.08 -2.78 22.32
N LEU A 377 -4.27 -1.60 22.92
CA LEU A 377 -5.53 -1.17 23.51
C LEU A 377 -6.64 -1.08 22.45
N CYS A 378 -6.34 -0.47 21.30
CA CYS A 378 -7.24 -0.33 20.17
C CYS A 378 -7.73 -1.69 19.68
N ARG A 379 -6.84 -2.68 19.52
CA ARG A 379 -7.21 -4.05 19.16
C ARG A 379 -8.12 -4.72 20.20
N GLY A 380 -7.87 -4.50 21.49
CA GLY A 380 -8.67 -5.07 22.56
C GLY A 380 -10.07 -4.47 22.68
N MET A 381 -10.21 -3.15 22.47
CA MET A 381 -11.45 -2.42 22.72
C MET A 381 -12.33 -2.21 21.48
N LEU A 382 -11.73 -1.92 20.32
CA LEU A 382 -12.47 -1.78 19.07
C LEU A 382 -12.73 -3.15 18.44
N GLY A 383 -11.75 -4.05 18.51
CA GLY A 383 -11.88 -5.41 18.02
C GLY A 383 -12.19 -5.46 16.53
N GLU A 384 -13.32 -6.07 16.18
CA GLU A 384 -13.70 -6.38 14.80
C GLU A 384 -14.04 -5.17 13.94
N ILE A 385 -14.27 -3.98 14.52
CA ILE A 385 -14.58 -2.78 13.75
C ILE A 385 -13.33 -2.04 13.28
N LEU A 386 -12.15 -2.33 13.85
CA LEU A 386 -10.89 -1.72 13.42
C LEU A 386 -10.65 -2.00 11.92
N SER A 387 -10.44 -0.95 11.12
CA SER A 387 -10.20 -1.07 9.68
C SER A 387 -8.86 -0.54 9.20
N ALA A 388 -8.25 0.39 9.92
CA ALA A 388 -6.89 0.85 9.68
C ALA A 388 -6.21 1.31 10.97
N PHE A 389 -4.89 1.15 11.05
CA PHE A 389 -4.06 1.72 12.10
C PHE A 389 -2.72 2.13 11.49
N GLU A 390 -2.61 3.41 11.19
CA GLU A 390 -1.45 4.02 10.55
C GLU A 390 -0.72 4.92 11.54
N PHE A 391 0.56 5.16 11.27
CA PHE A 391 1.33 6.17 11.99
C PHE A 391 2.17 7.05 11.07
N LEU A 392 2.57 8.20 11.60
CA LEU A 392 3.56 9.10 11.03
C LEU A 392 4.32 9.80 12.15
N ASP A 393 5.59 10.14 11.93
CA ASP A 393 6.39 10.90 12.90
C ASP A 393 6.27 12.43 12.73
N SER A 394 6.86 13.15 13.67
CA SER A 394 6.88 14.62 13.67
C SER A 394 7.52 15.23 12.44
N GLU A 395 8.51 14.56 11.86
CA GLU A 395 9.19 15.05 10.66
C GLU A 395 8.29 14.91 9.43
N CYS A 396 7.50 13.83 9.31
CA CYS A 396 6.42 13.74 8.33
C CYS A 396 5.43 14.91 8.47
N MET A 397 4.98 15.21 9.69
CA MET A 397 4.04 16.31 9.95
C MET A 397 4.64 17.67 9.54
N ARG A 398 5.92 17.91 9.87
CA ARG A 398 6.65 19.12 9.46
C ARG A 398 6.69 19.27 7.94
N LEU A 399 6.98 18.19 7.21
CA LEU A 399 7.04 18.19 5.74
C LEU A 399 5.67 18.46 5.10
N LEU A 400 4.60 17.87 5.62
CA LEU A 400 3.23 18.14 5.16
C LEU A 400 2.86 19.62 5.30
N ASN A 401 3.14 20.22 6.47
CA ASN A 401 2.89 21.64 6.69
C ASN A 401 3.78 22.53 5.81
N THR A 402 5.06 22.19 5.68
CA THR A 402 6.04 22.99 4.91
C THR A 402 5.70 23.02 3.43
N HIS A 403 5.48 21.85 2.82
CA HIS A 403 5.38 21.69 1.37
C HIS A 403 3.95 21.71 0.84
N LEU A 404 2.98 21.19 1.62
CA LEU A 404 1.59 21.05 1.18
C LEU A 404 0.62 22.00 1.90
N LYS A 405 1.09 22.77 2.87
CA LYS A 405 0.27 23.69 3.70
C LYS A 405 -0.89 22.99 4.39
N LEU A 406 -0.68 21.73 4.80
CA LEU A 406 -1.63 20.96 5.58
C LEU A 406 -1.27 21.10 7.07
N PRO A 407 -2.04 21.89 7.85
CA PRO A 407 -1.72 22.14 9.25
C PRO A 407 -2.02 20.91 10.12
N ASN A 408 -1.25 20.74 11.19
CA ASN A 408 -1.52 19.75 12.22
C ASN A 408 -2.91 20.02 12.86
N PRO A 409 -3.85 19.06 12.86
CA PRO A 409 -5.19 19.26 13.40
C PRO A 409 -5.24 19.23 14.94
N ILE A 410 -4.12 18.88 15.59
CA ILE A 410 -3.97 18.77 17.05
C ILE A 410 -2.67 19.45 17.50
N SER A 411 -2.31 19.31 18.77
CA SER A 411 -1.03 19.78 19.32
C SER A 411 0.18 19.02 18.75
N ASP A 412 1.35 19.65 18.74
CA ASP A 412 2.58 19.02 18.25
C ASP A 412 3.00 17.85 19.15
N CYS A 413 3.16 16.68 18.53
CA CYS A 413 3.59 15.43 19.15
C CYS A 413 4.74 14.80 18.34
N PRO A 414 5.64 14.03 18.98
CA PRO A 414 6.66 13.24 18.29
C PRO A 414 6.08 12.19 17.32
N PHE A 415 4.92 11.62 17.66
CA PHE A 415 4.25 10.59 16.88
C PHE A 415 2.76 10.88 16.75
N TYR A 416 2.21 10.53 15.59
CA TYR A 416 0.78 10.64 15.29
C TYR A 416 0.23 9.30 14.80
N ILE A 417 -1.03 9.03 15.13
CA ILE A 417 -1.75 7.81 14.79
C ILE A 417 -3.01 8.18 14.02
N VAL A 418 -3.30 7.45 12.94
CA VAL A 418 -4.59 7.50 12.24
C VAL A 418 -5.29 6.15 12.42
N ILE A 419 -6.46 6.14 13.04
CA ILE A 419 -7.27 4.95 13.28
C ILE A 419 -8.56 5.09 12.48
N GLU A 420 -8.89 4.08 11.67
CA GLU A 420 -10.21 3.96 11.05
C GLU A 420 -10.98 2.81 11.72
N ALA A 421 -12.25 3.05 12.05
CA ALA A 421 -13.19 2.02 12.48
C ALA A 421 -14.38 1.96 11.53
N SER A 422 -14.57 0.81 10.91
CA SER A 422 -15.65 0.50 9.97
C SER A 422 -16.55 -0.61 10.53
N GLY A 423 -17.82 -0.29 10.74
CA GLY A 423 -18.78 -1.18 11.39
C GLY A 423 -20.19 -1.13 10.80
N SER A 424 -21.09 -1.85 11.46
CA SER A 424 -22.45 -2.08 10.98
C SER A 424 -23.52 -1.30 11.75
N ASN A 425 -23.17 -0.74 12.91
CA ASN A 425 -24.10 -0.04 13.79
C ASN A 425 -23.41 1.20 14.37
N PRO A 426 -23.77 2.42 13.89
CA PRO A 426 -23.15 3.65 14.35
C PRO A 426 -23.19 3.88 15.86
N THR A 427 -24.23 3.38 16.57
CA THR A 427 -24.34 3.53 18.02
C THR A 427 -23.34 2.65 18.75
N HIS A 428 -23.21 1.38 18.38
CA HIS A 428 -22.24 0.48 19.00
C HIS A 428 -20.80 0.91 18.67
N ASP A 429 -20.57 1.29 17.42
CA ASP A 429 -19.26 1.72 16.94
C ASP A 429 -18.82 3.01 17.67
N GLY A 430 -19.75 3.97 17.84
CA GLY A 430 -19.54 5.18 18.62
C GLY A 430 -19.25 4.91 20.10
N GLN A 431 -19.96 3.96 20.73
CA GLN A 431 -19.71 3.59 22.12
C GLN A 431 -18.33 2.93 22.32
N LYS A 432 -17.95 2.00 21.43
CA LYS A 432 -16.62 1.38 21.45
C LYS A 432 -15.52 2.42 21.32
N LEU A 433 -15.69 3.35 20.37
CA LEU A 433 -14.75 4.44 20.14
C LEU A 433 -14.63 5.36 21.35
N HIS A 434 -15.76 5.74 21.95
CA HIS A 434 -15.78 6.57 23.15
C HIS A 434 -15.02 5.92 24.31
N ASN A 435 -15.30 4.65 24.61
CA ASN A 435 -14.64 3.92 25.70
C ASN A 435 -13.12 3.79 25.44
N PHE A 436 -12.73 3.50 24.19
CA PHE A 436 -11.33 3.44 23.80
C PHE A 436 -10.61 4.77 24.01
N LEU A 437 -11.21 5.88 23.58
CA LEU A 437 -10.62 7.21 23.73
C LEU A 437 -10.51 7.62 25.20
N GLU A 438 -11.54 7.35 26.00
CA GLU A 438 -11.53 7.61 27.44
C GLU A 438 -10.39 6.86 28.14
N GLU A 439 -10.22 5.57 27.84
CA GLU A 439 -9.14 4.75 28.40
C GLU A 439 -7.76 5.23 27.93
N ALA A 440 -7.58 5.48 26.62
CA ALA A 440 -6.31 5.93 26.05
C ALA A 440 -5.84 7.27 26.66
N MET A 441 -6.78 8.19 26.92
CA MET A 441 -6.52 9.48 27.55
C MET A 441 -6.26 9.34 29.06
N THR A 442 -7.07 8.55 29.78
CA THR A 442 -6.95 8.37 31.23
C THR A 442 -5.65 7.65 31.60
N SER A 443 -5.25 6.67 30.79
CA SER A 443 -3.99 5.95 30.93
C SER A 443 -2.77 6.73 30.39
N SER A 444 -2.95 7.98 29.94
CA SER A 444 -1.88 8.86 29.45
C SER A 444 -1.05 8.24 28.30
N LEU A 445 -1.68 7.39 27.48
CA LEU A 445 -1.08 6.85 26.27
C LEU A 445 -1.11 7.86 25.12
N VAL A 446 -2.08 8.77 25.16
CA VAL A 446 -2.34 9.80 24.15
C VAL A 446 -2.31 11.17 24.81
N THR A 447 -1.68 12.13 24.16
CA THR A 447 -1.58 13.52 24.64
C THR A 447 -2.74 14.38 24.16
N ASP A 448 -3.10 14.24 22.88
CA ASP A 448 -4.12 15.03 22.21
C ASP A 448 -4.77 14.21 21.07
N GLY A 449 -5.97 14.59 20.63
CA GLY A 449 -6.66 13.85 19.59
C GLY A 449 -7.93 14.49 19.04
N THR A 450 -8.32 14.09 17.84
CA THR A 450 -9.56 14.52 17.19
C THR A 450 -10.27 13.35 16.50
N VAL A 451 -11.58 13.47 16.33
CA VAL A 451 -12.45 12.43 15.76
C VAL A 451 -13.28 13.04 14.63
N ALA A 452 -13.43 12.29 13.55
CA ALA A 452 -14.27 12.65 12.42
C ALA A 452 -15.22 11.50 12.06
N THR A 453 -16.49 11.84 11.88
CA THR A 453 -17.54 10.94 11.36
C THR A 453 -18.15 11.47 10.07
N GLU A 454 -17.91 12.75 9.75
CA GLU A 454 -18.33 13.38 8.50
C GLU A 454 -17.30 13.11 7.40
N GLU A 455 -17.77 12.72 6.22
CA GLU A 455 -16.93 12.30 5.11
C GLU A 455 -15.87 13.33 4.72
N SER A 456 -16.21 14.62 4.68
CA SER A 456 -15.26 15.69 4.35
C SER A 456 -14.11 15.79 5.35
N LYS A 457 -14.39 15.64 6.65
CA LYS A 457 -13.38 15.64 7.72
C LYS A 457 -12.57 14.36 7.73
N ILE A 458 -13.20 13.20 7.48
CA ILE A 458 -12.51 11.92 7.33
C ILE A 458 -11.48 12.02 6.20
N ARG A 459 -11.88 12.51 5.02
CA ARG A 459 -10.98 12.72 3.88
C ARG A 459 -9.85 13.69 4.22
N ALA A 460 -10.14 14.79 4.92
CA ALA A 460 -9.12 15.75 5.33
C ALA A 460 -8.05 15.12 6.24
N LEU A 461 -8.46 14.34 7.24
CA LEU A 461 -7.54 13.65 8.15
C LEU A 461 -6.77 12.51 7.45
N TRP A 462 -7.43 11.72 6.59
CA TRP A 462 -6.76 10.71 5.76
C TRP A 462 -5.68 11.33 4.85
N SER A 463 -5.94 12.53 4.32
CA SER A 463 -4.99 13.23 3.46
C SER A 463 -3.64 13.51 4.13
N MET A 464 -3.62 13.64 5.47
CA MET A 464 -2.37 13.80 6.23
C MET A 464 -1.47 12.57 6.09
N ARG A 465 -2.06 11.37 6.08
CA ARG A 465 -1.32 10.11 5.92
C ARG A 465 -1.04 9.78 4.45
N GLU A 466 -2.01 9.99 3.56
CA GLU A 466 -1.90 9.63 2.14
C GLU A 466 -0.89 10.52 1.38
N ARG A 467 -0.76 11.80 1.75
CA ARG A 467 0.05 12.79 1.01
C ARG A 467 1.49 12.94 1.51
N ILE A 468 1.94 12.08 2.44
CA ILE A 468 3.33 12.09 2.92
C ILE A 468 4.32 11.86 1.76
N THR A 469 4.00 10.93 0.85
CA THR A 469 4.83 10.62 -0.33
C THR A 469 4.98 11.82 -1.27
N GLU A 470 3.92 12.62 -1.43
CA GLU A 470 3.92 13.87 -2.21
C GLU A 470 4.81 14.92 -1.53
N ALA A 471 4.62 15.14 -0.22
CA ALA A 471 5.43 16.08 0.56
C ALA A 471 6.93 15.75 0.49
N LEU A 472 7.29 14.46 0.58
CA LEU A 472 8.67 14.00 0.44
C LEU A 472 9.27 14.25 -0.95
N THR A 473 8.44 14.23 -2.00
CA THR A 473 8.90 14.50 -3.37
C THR A 473 9.19 15.99 -3.56
N HIS A 474 8.49 16.87 -2.84
CA HIS A 474 8.79 18.30 -2.81
C HIS A 474 10.01 18.64 -1.94
N ASP A 475 10.39 17.75 -1.02
CA ASP A 475 11.52 17.98 -0.13
C ASP A 475 12.89 17.77 -0.81
N GLY A 476 12.94 16.99 -1.88
CA GLY A 476 14.16 16.77 -2.67
C GLY A 476 14.16 15.39 -3.35
N PHE A 477 15.37 14.89 -3.64
CA PHE A 477 15.54 13.50 -4.05
C PHE A 477 15.24 12.58 -2.87
N ASN A 478 14.44 11.53 -3.09
CA ASN A 478 13.96 10.65 -2.03
C ASN A 478 14.43 9.21 -2.23
N TYR A 479 15.19 8.69 -1.28
CA TYR A 479 15.56 7.29 -1.14
C TYR A 479 14.47 6.56 -0.36
N LYS A 480 13.74 5.67 -1.05
CA LYS A 480 12.54 5.01 -0.53
C LYS A 480 12.81 3.55 -0.18
N TYR A 481 12.48 3.19 1.05
CA TYR A 481 12.51 1.81 1.53
C TYR A 481 11.15 1.45 2.12
N ASP A 482 10.67 0.27 1.75
CA ASP A 482 9.38 -0.29 2.13
C ASP A 482 9.70 -1.66 2.71
N ILE A 483 9.53 -1.82 4.02
CA ILE A 483 10.10 -2.97 4.74
C ILE A 483 9.14 -3.49 5.80
N SER A 484 9.15 -4.80 6.00
CA SER A 484 8.45 -5.44 7.11
C SER A 484 9.42 -5.70 8.26
N LEU A 485 9.04 -5.31 9.48
CA LEU A 485 9.83 -5.54 10.69
C LEU A 485 8.91 -6.04 11.82
N PRO A 486 9.47 -6.71 12.85
CA PRO A 486 8.75 -6.92 14.10
C PRO A 486 8.23 -5.58 14.64
N VAL A 487 6.94 -5.52 14.96
CA VAL A 487 6.24 -4.27 15.27
C VAL A 487 6.84 -3.53 16.46
N GLU A 488 7.39 -4.28 17.43
CA GLU A 488 8.08 -3.78 18.61
C GLU A 488 9.37 -3.00 18.30
N ARG A 489 9.97 -3.23 17.12
CA ARG A 489 11.25 -2.62 16.70
C ARG A 489 11.11 -1.77 15.44
N ILE A 490 9.91 -1.61 14.91
CA ILE A 490 9.68 -1.01 13.59
C ILE A 490 10.25 0.41 13.48
N TYR A 491 10.14 1.24 14.51
CA TYR A 491 10.68 2.61 14.48
C TYR A 491 12.16 2.70 14.87
N GLN A 492 12.74 1.63 15.45
CA GLN A 492 14.14 1.63 15.86
C GLN A 492 15.07 1.91 14.68
N LEU A 493 14.78 1.33 13.51
CA LEU A 493 15.55 1.61 12.29
C LEU A 493 15.57 3.10 11.91
N VAL A 494 14.49 3.85 12.15
CA VAL A 494 14.44 5.28 11.82
C VAL A 494 15.41 6.05 12.71
N THR A 495 15.44 5.72 14.01
CA THR A 495 16.37 6.30 14.98
C THR A 495 17.82 5.94 14.63
N ASP A 496 18.09 4.66 14.39
CA ASP A 496 19.44 4.17 14.07
C ASP A 496 19.94 4.75 12.74
N MET A 497 19.06 4.93 11.74
CA MET A 497 19.39 5.58 10.47
C MET A 497 19.70 7.08 10.66
N ARG A 498 18.96 7.79 11.51
CA ARG A 498 19.27 9.20 11.85
C ARG A 498 20.64 9.33 12.50
N GLU A 499 20.96 8.44 13.45
CA GLU A 499 22.27 8.42 14.10
C GLU A 499 23.39 8.09 13.11
N HIS A 500 23.20 7.06 12.28
CA HIS A 500 24.18 6.59 11.30
C HIS A 500 24.50 7.65 10.22
N LEU A 501 23.50 8.37 9.73
CA LEU A 501 23.70 9.38 8.69
C LEU A 501 24.16 10.74 9.22
N GLY A 502 23.81 11.09 10.47
CA GLY A 502 24.05 12.42 11.02
C GLY A 502 23.47 13.52 10.11
N ASP A 503 24.30 14.50 9.75
CA ASP A 503 23.89 15.65 8.92
C ASP A 503 23.94 15.38 7.39
N GLN A 504 24.25 14.15 6.96
CA GLN A 504 24.33 13.82 5.53
C GLN A 504 22.96 13.83 4.83
N ALA A 505 21.89 13.54 5.57
CA ALA A 505 20.52 13.56 5.08
C ALA A 505 19.83 14.88 5.41
N LYS A 506 18.95 15.34 4.52
CA LYS A 506 18.08 16.49 4.79
C LYS A 506 16.98 16.15 5.79
N SER A 507 16.30 15.03 5.55
CA SER A 507 15.31 14.44 6.45
C SER A 507 15.39 12.92 6.40
N VAL A 508 15.19 12.28 7.54
CA VAL A 508 14.96 10.84 7.67
C VAL A 508 13.63 10.66 8.38
N VAL A 509 12.68 9.98 7.75
CA VAL A 509 11.30 9.87 8.27
C VAL A 509 10.82 8.42 8.29
N GLY A 510 9.94 8.12 9.24
CA GLY A 510 9.21 6.86 9.33
C GLY A 510 7.71 7.06 9.47
N TYR A 511 6.96 6.34 8.66
CA TYR A 511 5.50 6.26 8.70
C TYR A 511 5.05 4.91 8.15
N GLY A 512 3.78 4.55 8.32
CA GLY A 512 3.24 3.34 7.70
C GLY A 512 2.21 2.59 8.54
N HIS A 513 2.18 1.29 8.36
CA HIS A 513 1.11 0.40 8.77
C HIS A 513 1.56 -0.41 9.99
N ILE A 514 1.20 0.05 11.20
CA ILE A 514 1.55 -0.68 12.44
C ILE A 514 0.85 -2.03 12.48
N GLY A 515 -0.40 -2.07 11.99
CA GLY A 515 -1.24 -3.28 11.97
C GLY A 515 -0.56 -4.50 11.36
N ASP A 516 0.24 -4.26 10.32
CA ASP A 516 0.81 -5.29 9.46
C ASP A 516 2.36 -5.31 9.51
N GLY A 517 2.95 -4.53 10.42
CA GLY A 517 4.40 -4.45 10.62
C GLY A 517 5.17 -3.82 9.46
N ASN A 518 4.53 -2.94 8.66
CA ASN A 518 5.12 -2.33 7.48
C ASN A 518 5.58 -0.87 7.72
N LEU A 519 6.87 -0.60 7.48
CA LEU A 519 7.50 0.71 7.59
C LEU A 519 7.86 1.28 6.21
N HIS A 520 7.41 2.50 5.96
CA HIS A 520 7.93 3.35 4.89
C HIS A 520 9.05 4.23 5.44
N LEU A 521 10.30 3.76 5.31
CA LEU A 521 11.49 4.54 5.65
C LEU A 521 11.89 5.38 4.43
N ASN A 522 11.95 6.70 4.60
CA ASN A 522 12.33 7.60 3.53
C ASN A 522 13.45 8.53 4.00
N ILE A 523 14.44 8.73 3.14
CA ILE A 523 15.56 9.65 3.36
C ILE A 523 15.55 10.65 2.21
N THR A 524 15.63 11.95 2.51
CA THR A 524 15.67 13.00 1.50
C THR A 524 17.03 13.70 1.46
N SER A 525 17.39 14.17 0.26
CA SER A 525 18.55 15.04 0.02
C SER A 525 18.20 16.06 -1.07
N PRO A 526 18.91 17.20 -1.18
CA PRO A 526 18.62 18.20 -2.22
C PRO A 526 18.69 17.64 -3.65
N ALA A 527 19.60 16.69 -3.89
CA ALA A 527 19.77 15.98 -5.16
C ALA A 527 20.26 14.55 -4.91
N LYS A 528 20.24 13.69 -5.94
CA LYS A 528 20.77 12.34 -5.85
C LYS A 528 22.27 12.39 -5.53
N ASP A 529 22.63 11.80 -4.39
CA ASP A 529 24.00 11.71 -3.88
C ASP A 529 24.42 10.22 -3.79
N PRO A 530 25.44 9.80 -4.57
CA PRO A 530 26.00 8.44 -4.49
C PRO A 530 26.65 8.10 -3.14
N ALA A 531 27.24 9.06 -2.44
CA ALA A 531 27.89 8.83 -1.15
C ALA A 531 26.83 8.53 -0.07
N LEU A 532 25.75 9.33 -0.04
CA LEU A 532 24.60 9.07 0.82
C LEU A 532 23.94 7.73 0.49
N LEU A 533 23.80 7.38 -0.80
CA LEU A 533 23.27 6.06 -1.18
C LEU A 533 24.14 4.92 -0.63
N ALA A 534 25.47 5.03 -0.74
CA ALA A 534 26.40 4.04 -0.20
C ALA A 534 26.45 4.00 1.33
N ALA A 535 26.05 5.09 2.01
CA ALA A 535 25.86 5.09 3.45
C ALA A 535 24.56 4.40 3.87
N ILE A 536 23.50 4.51 3.05
CA ILE A 536 22.19 3.88 3.32
C ILE A 536 22.20 2.39 2.95
N GLU A 537 22.76 2.03 1.79
CA GLU A 537 22.87 0.66 1.29
C GLU A 537 24.32 0.17 1.40
N PRO A 538 24.60 -0.96 2.09
CA PRO A 538 23.64 -2.00 2.47
C PRO A 538 23.06 -1.89 3.89
N PHE A 539 23.40 -0.86 4.67
CA PHE A 539 23.03 -0.74 6.09
C PHE A 539 21.54 -1.04 6.36
N VAL A 540 20.63 -0.43 5.58
CA VAL A 540 19.18 -0.64 5.74
C VAL A 540 18.76 -2.11 5.54
N TYR A 541 19.37 -2.81 4.57
CA TYR A 541 19.04 -4.19 4.26
C TYR A 541 19.66 -5.16 5.27
N GLU A 542 20.89 -4.91 5.71
CA GLU A 542 21.55 -5.65 6.78
C GLU A 542 20.79 -5.53 8.09
N TRP A 543 20.35 -4.32 8.43
CA TRP A 543 19.54 -4.09 9.62
C TRP A 543 18.20 -4.83 9.56
N THR A 544 17.52 -4.76 8.41
CA THR A 544 16.27 -5.48 8.17
C THR A 544 16.48 -7.00 8.33
N ALA A 545 17.54 -7.55 7.74
CA ALA A 545 17.86 -8.97 7.85
C ALA A 545 18.22 -9.40 9.28
N SER A 546 18.91 -8.56 10.05
CA SER A 546 19.22 -8.82 11.46
C SER A 546 17.97 -8.98 12.32
N CYS A 547 16.87 -8.34 11.91
CA CYS A 547 15.55 -8.44 12.54
C CYS A 547 14.68 -9.56 11.94
N LYS A 548 15.21 -10.36 10.99
CA LYS A 548 14.45 -11.32 10.17
C LYS A 548 13.26 -10.67 9.45
N GLY A 549 13.41 -9.41 9.05
CA GLY A 549 12.41 -8.64 8.33
C GLY A 549 12.37 -8.92 6.82
N SER A 550 11.53 -8.16 6.11
CA SER A 550 11.46 -8.16 4.64
C SER A 550 11.95 -6.83 4.07
N VAL A 551 12.87 -6.86 3.09
CA VAL A 551 13.34 -5.66 2.36
C VAL A 551 12.35 -5.07 1.34
N SER A 552 11.22 -5.76 1.14
CA SER A 552 10.08 -5.26 0.36
C SER A 552 8.80 -5.84 0.94
N ALA A 553 7.98 -4.99 1.56
CA ALA A 553 6.74 -5.43 2.20
C ALA A 553 5.61 -5.53 1.18
N GLU A 554 5.42 -4.47 0.37
CA GLU A 554 4.27 -4.32 -0.53
C GLU A 554 4.68 -3.99 -1.97
N HIS A 555 5.78 -3.25 -2.17
CA HIS A 555 6.11 -2.72 -3.49
C HIS A 555 6.69 -3.74 -4.48
N GLY A 556 7.01 -4.96 -4.03
CA GLY A 556 7.64 -5.99 -4.86
C GLY A 556 9.15 -5.82 -5.02
N LEU A 557 9.78 -6.60 -5.91
CA LEU A 557 11.23 -6.53 -6.14
C LEU A 557 11.58 -5.72 -7.38
N GLY A 558 10.81 -5.87 -8.46
CA GLY A 558 11.06 -5.26 -9.76
C GLY A 558 12.50 -5.38 -10.23
N LEU A 559 12.97 -4.32 -10.89
CA LEU A 559 14.36 -4.18 -11.29
C LEU A 559 15.22 -3.77 -10.08
N LYS A 560 14.73 -2.85 -9.25
CA LYS A 560 15.54 -2.15 -8.24
C LYS A 560 16.01 -3.06 -7.10
N LYS A 561 15.22 -4.06 -6.70
CA LYS A 561 15.49 -4.88 -5.50
C LYS A 561 15.79 -6.35 -5.78
N ARG A 562 15.83 -6.79 -7.04
CA ARG A 562 16.00 -8.21 -7.41
C ARG A 562 17.20 -8.89 -6.75
N ASN A 563 18.34 -8.20 -6.66
CA ASN A 563 19.58 -8.73 -6.07
C ASN A 563 19.64 -8.59 -4.54
N TYR A 564 18.70 -7.84 -3.93
CA TYR A 564 18.57 -7.69 -2.47
C TYR A 564 17.67 -8.77 -1.84
N ILE A 565 17.08 -9.67 -2.64
CA ILE A 565 16.15 -10.71 -2.16
C ILE A 565 16.74 -11.61 -1.05
N TYR A 566 18.06 -11.83 -1.07
CA TYR A 566 18.74 -12.74 -0.13
C TYR A 566 18.79 -12.22 1.31
N TYR A 567 18.53 -10.94 1.53
CA TYR A 567 18.33 -10.40 2.89
C TYR A 567 17.03 -10.92 3.53
N SER A 568 16.05 -11.34 2.72
CA SER A 568 14.74 -11.83 3.20
C SER A 568 14.49 -13.31 2.90
N LYS A 569 15.22 -13.92 1.95
CA LYS A 569 14.94 -15.27 1.44
C LYS A 569 16.20 -16.13 1.43
N SER A 570 16.04 -17.37 1.87
CA SER A 570 17.07 -18.40 1.73
C SER A 570 17.37 -18.71 0.26
N SER A 571 18.60 -19.15 -0.03
CA SER A 571 19.00 -19.55 -1.38
C SER A 571 18.15 -20.68 -1.95
N GLN A 572 17.67 -21.61 -1.11
CA GLN A 572 16.78 -22.69 -1.55
C GLN A 572 15.43 -22.16 -2.05
N ALA A 573 14.84 -21.20 -1.34
CA ALA A 573 13.59 -20.57 -1.75
C ALA A 573 13.75 -19.83 -3.09
N VAL A 574 14.84 -19.07 -3.25
CA VAL A 574 15.13 -18.34 -4.49
C VAL A 574 15.38 -19.30 -5.66
N ALA A 575 16.13 -20.39 -5.44
CA ALA A 575 16.32 -21.42 -6.46
C ALA A 575 15.00 -22.06 -6.91
N LEU A 576 14.08 -22.33 -5.98
CA LEU A 576 12.76 -22.85 -6.32
C LEU A 576 11.94 -21.84 -7.15
N MET A 577 12.02 -20.54 -6.85
CA MET A 577 11.40 -19.50 -7.69
C MET A 577 11.98 -19.51 -9.10
N GLY A 578 13.31 -19.68 -9.24
CA GLY A 578 13.98 -19.85 -10.53
C GLY A 578 13.45 -21.05 -11.31
N ASN A 579 13.29 -22.21 -10.66
CA ASN A 579 12.73 -23.41 -11.29
C ASN A 579 11.30 -23.20 -11.80
N ILE A 580 10.46 -22.50 -11.04
CA ILE A 580 9.09 -22.16 -11.45
C ILE A 580 9.10 -21.23 -12.67
N LYS A 581 9.96 -20.20 -12.66
CA LYS A 581 10.15 -19.29 -13.81
C LYS A 581 10.59 -20.05 -15.05
N ALA A 582 11.59 -20.92 -14.95
CA ALA A 582 12.08 -21.72 -16.06
C ALA A 582 11.00 -22.68 -16.60
N MET A 583 10.13 -23.20 -15.73
CA MET A 583 9.02 -24.07 -16.14
C MET A 583 7.93 -23.32 -16.92
N LEU A 584 7.54 -22.12 -16.47
CA LEU A 584 6.42 -21.37 -17.04
C LEU A 584 6.82 -20.44 -18.20
N ASP A 585 8.08 -19.99 -18.22
CA ASP A 585 8.65 -19.15 -19.26
C ASP A 585 10.11 -19.56 -19.56
N PRO A 586 10.30 -20.71 -20.26
CA PRO A 586 11.63 -21.26 -20.51
C PRO A 586 12.50 -20.38 -21.43
N ARG A 587 11.91 -19.44 -22.17
CA ARG A 587 12.65 -18.47 -23.00
C ARG A 587 12.94 -17.17 -22.25
N GLY A 588 12.39 -16.99 -21.05
CA GLY A 588 12.55 -15.78 -20.25
C GLY A 588 11.99 -14.52 -20.91
N ILE A 589 11.01 -14.64 -21.82
CA ILE A 589 10.49 -13.50 -22.58
C ILE A 589 9.62 -12.57 -21.73
N LEU A 590 9.00 -13.06 -20.65
CA LEU A 590 8.11 -12.28 -19.82
C LEU A 590 8.89 -11.53 -18.73
N ASN A 591 8.84 -10.21 -18.84
CA ASN A 591 9.43 -9.22 -17.94
C ASN A 591 10.88 -9.55 -17.53
N PRO A 592 11.81 -9.72 -18.49
CA PRO A 592 13.19 -10.07 -18.21
C PRO A 592 13.89 -9.03 -17.33
N TYR A 593 15.08 -9.40 -16.83
CA TYR A 593 15.91 -8.57 -15.92
C TYR A 593 15.29 -8.35 -14.53
N LYS A 594 14.15 -8.98 -14.29
CA LYS A 594 13.30 -8.89 -13.11
C LYS A 594 12.65 -10.25 -12.91
N THR A 595 12.02 -10.53 -11.77
CA THR A 595 12.19 -9.95 -10.43
C THR A 595 13.21 -10.74 -9.61
N LEU A 596 13.72 -11.83 -10.17
CA LEU A 596 14.68 -12.72 -9.56
C LEU A 596 16.12 -12.19 -9.77
N PRO A 597 17.08 -12.62 -8.92
CA PRO A 597 18.47 -12.18 -9.02
C PRO A 597 19.12 -12.48 -10.36
N ASP A 598 20.10 -11.64 -10.72
CA ASP A 598 20.92 -11.87 -11.90
C ASP A 598 21.74 -13.16 -11.77
N GLY A 599 21.90 -13.88 -12.88
CA GLY A 599 22.71 -15.10 -12.92
C GLY A 599 22.10 -16.30 -12.20
N LEU A 600 20.84 -16.22 -11.75
CA LEU A 600 20.09 -17.38 -11.29
C LEU A 600 19.94 -18.37 -12.47
N LYS A 601 20.45 -19.58 -12.31
CA LYS A 601 20.48 -20.62 -13.34
C LYS A 601 19.19 -21.41 -13.41
#